data_AF-A0A1G9UM00-F1
#
_entry.id   AF-A0A1G9UM00-F1
#
_cell.length_a   1.000
_cell.length_b   1.000
_cell.length_c   1.000
_cell.angle_alpha   90.00
_cell.angle_beta   90.00
_cell.angle_gamma   90.00
#
_symmetry.space_group_name_H-M   'P 1'
#
loop_
_entity.id
_entity.type
_entity.pdbx_description
1 polymer ?
#
loop_
_entity_poly.entity_id
_entity_poly.type
_entity_poly.pdbx_seq_one_letter_code
_entity_poly.pdbx_strand_id
1 'polypeptide(L)'
;MSETEVTKVLGITERYSREILDIKNKLHDLESGRIYELTSSRMDGYLATNIIELKKMIADLIFKIDTDSPSENEKLVEALSKD
;
A
#
# COMPACT_ATOMS: atom_id res chain seq x y z
N MET A 1 6.23 -41.44 0.87
CA MET A 1 5.69 -40.34 0.05
C MET A 1 5.31 -39.25 1.02
N SER A 2 6.05 -38.13 1.06
CA SER A 2 5.69 -36.99 1.90
C SER A 2 4.58 -36.22 1.21
N GLU A 3 3.44 -36.05 1.88
CA GLU A 3 2.43 -35.09 1.45
C GLU A 3 3.06 -33.70 1.47
N THR A 4 3.17 -33.09 0.29
CA THR A 4 3.53 -31.69 0.16
C THR A 4 2.35 -30.88 0.68
N GLU A 5 2.52 -30.25 1.85
CA GLU A 5 1.56 -29.29 2.38
C GLU A 5 1.42 -28.14 1.38
N VAL A 6 0.33 -28.12 0.62
CA VAL A 6 0.03 -27.02 -0.31
C VAL A 6 -0.28 -25.81 0.56
N THR A 7 0.66 -24.86 0.64
CA THR A 7 0.44 -23.61 1.36
C THR A 7 -0.80 -22.93 0.81
N LYS A 8 -1.84 -22.82 1.65
CA LYS A 8 -3.07 -22.10 1.29
C LYS A 8 -2.73 -20.64 1.03
N VAL A 9 -2.77 -20.23 -0.24
CA VAL A 9 -2.62 -18.83 -0.62
C VAL A 9 -3.83 -18.07 -0.10
N LEU A 10 -3.61 -17.15 0.84
CA LEU A 10 -4.69 -16.35 1.46
C LEU A 10 -5.26 -15.28 0.52
N GLY A 11 -4.74 -15.13 -0.70
CA GLY A 11 -5.23 -14.18 -1.70
C GLY A 11 -5.00 -12.70 -1.35
N ILE A 12 -4.35 -12.39 -0.22
CA ILE A 12 -4.12 -11.03 0.29
C ILE A 12 -3.45 -10.14 -0.75
N THR A 13 -2.42 -10.65 -1.43
CA THR A 13 -1.69 -9.89 -2.45
C THR A 13 -2.52 -9.53 -3.67
N GLU A 14 -3.53 -10.35 -3.98
CA GLU A 14 -4.46 -10.11 -5.09
C GLU A 14 -5.56 -9.13 -4.68
N ARG A 15 -6.23 -9.42 -3.55
CA ARG A 15 -7.35 -8.62 -3.03
C ARG A 15 -6.96 -7.17 -2.77
N TYR A 16 -5.80 -6.94 -2.13
CA TYR A 16 -5.29 -5.61 -1.78
C TYR A 16 -4.18 -5.14 -2.73
N SER A 17 -4.20 -5.60 -3.98
CA SER A 17 -3.20 -5.26 -4.99
C SER A 17 -3.07 -3.75 -5.23
N ARG A 18 -4.17 -2.99 -5.09
CA ARG A 18 -4.17 -1.53 -5.22
C ARG A 18 -3.40 -0.86 -4.09
N GLU A 19 -3.71 -1.18 -2.85
CA GLU A 19 -3.02 -0.66 -1.67
C GLU A 19 -1.52 -0.99 -1.71
N ILE A 20 -1.19 -2.23 -2.09
CA ILE A 20 0.21 -2.69 -2.23
C ILE A 20 0.94 -1.90 -3.33
N LEU A 21 0.29 -1.65 -4.47
CA LEU A 21 0.85 -0.84 -5.54
C LEU A 21 1.12 0.59 -5.09
N ASP A 22 0.17 1.20 -4.37
CA ASP A 22 0.31 2.57 -3.88
C ASP A 22 1.47 2.68 -2.88
N ILE A 23 1.63 1.70 -1.97
CA ILE A 23 2.78 1.61 -1.05
C ILE A 23 4.11 1.47 -1.83
N LYS A 24 4.16 0.60 -2.84
CA LYS A 24 5.35 0.40 -3.68
C LYS A 24 5.74 1.67 -4.42
N ASN A 25 4.77 2.38 -4.99
CA ASN A 25 5.01 3.65 -5.68
C ASN A 25 5.58 4.69 -4.71
N LYS A 26 5.02 4.78 -3.49
CA LYS A 26 5.51 5.70 -2.45
C LYS A 26 6.95 5.38 -2.01
N LEU A 27 7.29 4.10 -1.87
CA LEU A 27 8.65 3.67 -1.57
C LEU A 27 9.62 4.01 -2.71
N HIS A 28 9.24 3.72 -3.96
CA HIS A 28 10.03 4.07 -5.12
C HIS A 28 10.28 5.59 -5.23
N ASP A 29 9.29 6.42 -4.88
CA ASP A 29 9.44 7.87 -4.83
C ASP A 29 10.47 8.33 -3.79
N LEU A 30 10.55 7.63 -2.66
CA LEU A 30 11.55 7.88 -1.60
C LEU A 30 12.94 7.39 -2.01
N GLU A 31 13.04 6.19 -2.59
CA GLU A 31 14.30 5.57 -3.03
C GLU A 31 14.94 6.31 -4.21
N SER A 32 14.14 6.76 -5.18
CA SER A 32 14.62 7.46 -6.37
C SER A 32 15.18 8.85 -6.10
N GLY A 33 15.19 9.30 -4.84
CA GLY A 33 15.94 10.49 -4.47
C GLY A 33 15.47 11.77 -5.16
N ARG A 34 14.22 11.85 -5.64
CA ARG A 34 13.59 13.11 -6.12
C ARG A 34 13.66 14.24 -5.08
N ILE A 35 14.02 13.91 -3.84
CA ILE A 35 14.25 14.80 -2.72
C ILE A 35 15.64 15.49 -2.79
N TYR A 36 16.63 14.97 -3.50
CA TYR A 36 18.02 15.44 -3.42
C TYR A 36 18.45 16.50 -4.45
N GLU A 37 17.79 16.65 -5.60
CA GLU A 37 18.36 17.45 -6.70
C GLU A 37 17.59 18.72 -7.10
N LEU A 38 16.35 18.93 -6.64
CA LEU A 38 15.49 19.97 -7.24
C LEU A 38 14.98 21.07 -6.31
N THR A 39 15.15 20.97 -4.98
CA THR A 39 14.48 21.92 -4.08
C THR A 39 15.41 22.49 -3.03
N SER A 40 15.71 23.79 -3.17
CA SER A 40 16.30 24.66 -2.16
C SER A 40 15.34 24.99 -0.99
N SER A 41 14.21 24.30 -0.89
CA SER A 41 13.26 24.37 0.23
C SER A 41 13.54 23.26 1.26
N ARG A 42 13.18 23.49 2.53
CA ARG A 42 13.54 22.64 3.68
C ARG A 42 13.13 21.17 3.47
N MET A 43 14.09 20.39 2.98
CA MET A 43 14.02 18.98 2.59
C MET A 43 13.53 18.06 3.72
N ASP A 44 13.86 18.41 4.97
CA ASP A 44 13.49 17.64 6.17
C ASP A 44 11.97 17.51 6.36
N GLY A 45 11.20 18.54 5.98
CA GLY A 45 9.75 18.52 6.11
C GLY A 45 9.09 17.57 5.11
N TYR A 46 9.61 17.50 3.89
CA TYR A 46 9.05 16.65 2.84
C TYR A 46 9.35 15.17 3.09
N LEU A 47 10.57 14.82 3.49
CA LEU A 47 10.93 13.43 3.82
C LEU A 47 10.12 12.91 5.02
N ALA A 48 10.08 13.68 6.12
CA ALA A 48 9.31 13.29 7.30
C ALA A 48 7.82 13.10 6.99
N THR A 49 7.24 13.97 6.17
CA THR A 49 5.83 13.87 5.73
C THR A 49 5.59 12.59 4.92
N ASN A 50 6.44 12.30 3.94
CA ASN A 50 6.30 11.07 3.13
C ASN A 50 6.44 9.80 3.98
N ILE A 51 7.34 9.78 4.97
CA ILE A 51 7.49 8.65 5.89
C ILE A 51 6.24 8.49 6.76
N ILE A 52 5.65 9.57 7.26
CA ILE A 52 4.41 9.54 8.04
C ILE A 52 3.26 8.98 7.19
N GLU A 53 3.13 9.41 5.95
CA GLU A 53 2.10 8.91 5.02
C GLU A 53 2.29 7.42 4.74
N LEU A 54 3.52 6.99 4.44
CA LEU A 54 3.82 5.58 4.22
C LEU A 54 3.44 4.71 5.43
N LYS A 55 3.75 5.18 6.66
CA LYS A 55 3.33 4.49 7.91
C LYS A 55 1.81 4.36 8.00
N LYS A 56 1.06 5.39 7.63
CA LYS A 56 -0.41 5.35 7.61
C LYS A 56 -0.93 4.35 6.58
N MET A 57 -0.38 4.32 5.38
CA MET A 57 -0.77 3.39 4.32
C MET A 57 -0.56 1.93 4.75
N ILE A 58 0.59 1.64 5.38
CA ILE A 58 0.90 0.30 5.91
C ILE A 58 -0.06 -0.06 7.04
N ALA A 59 -0.31 0.86 7.98
CA ALA A 59 -1.22 0.62 9.09
C ALA A 59 -2.67 0.38 8.62
N ASP A 60 -3.14 1.14 7.63
CA ASP A 60 -4.46 0.96 7.02
C ASP A 60 -4.58 -0.42 6.34
N LEU A 61 -3.58 -0.83 5.57
CA LEU A 61 -3.56 -2.15 4.95
C LEU A 61 -3.58 -3.28 5.99
N ILE A 62 -2.77 -3.19 7.04
CA ILE A 62 -2.76 -4.17 8.13
C ILE A 62 -4.14 -4.22 8.80
N PHE A 63 -4.72 -3.06 9.12
CA PHE A 63 -6.04 -2.97 9.73
C PHE A 63 -7.11 -3.61 8.84
N LYS A 64 -7.09 -3.35 7.54
CA LYS A 64 -8.03 -3.97 6.59
C LYS A 64 -7.91 -5.48 6.56
N ILE A 65 -6.69 -6.01 6.53
CA ILE A 65 -6.43 -7.45 6.55
C ILE A 65 -6.95 -8.07 7.86
N ASP A 66 -6.64 -7.47 9.00
CA ASP A 66 -7.01 -7.98 10.33
C ASP A 66 -8.53 -7.96 10.57
N THR A 67 -9.23 -7.02 9.94
CA THR A 67 -10.68 -6.83 10.09
C THR A 67 -11.50 -7.39 8.92
N ASP A 68 -10.86 -8.04 7.95
CA ASP A 68 -11.49 -8.50 6.70
C ASP A 68 -12.21 -7.39 5.91
N SER A 69 -11.78 -6.14 6.08
CA SER A 69 -12.41 -4.97 5.46
C SER A 69 -12.20 -4.93 3.93
N PRO A 70 -13.13 -4.33 3.17
CA PRO A 70 -13.03 -4.24 1.72
C PRO A 70 -11.75 -3.52 1.24
N SER A 71 -11.18 -4.02 0.15
CA SER A 71 -10.10 -3.36 -0.58
C SER A 71 -10.60 -2.13 -1.34
N GLU A 72 -9.67 -1.28 -1.78
CA GLU A 72 -10.02 -0.11 -2.60
C GLU A 72 -10.71 -0.49 -3.91
N ASN A 73 -10.34 -1.62 -4.52
CA ASN A 73 -11.02 -2.10 -5.72
C ASN A 73 -12.45 -2.57 -5.42
N GLU A 74 -12.67 -3.26 -4.29
CA GLU A 74 -14.00 -3.69 -3.87
C GLU A 74 -14.93 -2.49 -3.62
N LYS A 75 -14.42 -1.45 -2.94
CA LYS A 75 -15.14 -0.19 -2.73
C LYS A 75 -15.50 0.52 -4.04
N LEU A 76 -14.56 0.54 -4.99
CA LEU A 76 -14.80 1.16 -6.30
C LEU A 76 -15.90 0.44 -7.08
N VAL A 77 -15.85 -0.90 -7.12
CA VAL A 77 -16.90 -1.71 -7.76
C VAL A 77 -18.25 -1.49 -7.09
N GLU A 78 -18.29 -1.45 -5.75
CA GLU A 78 -19.52 -1.16 -5.01
C GLU A 78 -20.10 0.22 -5.36
N ALA A 79 -19.26 1.24 -5.44
CA ALA A 79 -19.70 2.59 -5.81
C ALA A 79 -20.26 2.64 -7.24
N LEU A 80 -19.61 1.98 -8.20
CA LEU A 80 -20.04 1.92 -9.60
C LEU A 80 -21.30 1.06 -9.82
N SER A 81 -21.62 0.16 -8.89
CA SER A 81 -22.80 -0.71 -8.98
C SER A 81 -24.06 -0.08 -8.37
N LYS A 82 -23.95 1.11 -7.77
CA LYS A 82 -25.05 1.85 -7.14
C LYS A 82 -25.67 2.91 -8.05
N ASP A 83 -25.14 3.08 -9.27
CA ASP A 83 -25.67 3.93 -10.34
C ASP A 83 -26.47 3.11 -11.37
#